data_AF-A0A8T2UB52-F1
#
_entry.id   AF-A0A8T2UB52-F1
#
_cell.length_a   1.000
_cell.length_b   1.000
_cell.length_c   1.000
_cell.angle_alpha   90.00
_cell.angle_beta   90.00
_cell.angle_gamma   90.00
#
_symmetry.space_group_name_H-M   'P 1'
#
loop_
_entity.id
_entity.type
_entity.pdbx_description
1 polymer ?
#
loop_
_entity_poly.entity_id
_entity_poly.type
_entity_poly.pdbx_seq_one_letter_code
_entity_poly.pdbx_strand_id
1 'polypeptide(L)'
;MAPTMKYWDDWTDSKDMDAMWDDSDVCTEWVAAGEKRGSKVHMSRNTCGEPFVTQTEMRAMAKIVVERHFHGRVDLLMICAIAEVESDRKPLAYRFEPKLGEASTGLMQTLQSTAEWLAKDMGYTYYTNDCSSPMLYRPFVSVYFGAAFLNWLSTYKNKIQNEEFIVRAYNGGPKNATTGKTLIYFNKYLKSKQTLLSQSKDYYLNSVSKRPMGNDGLTCNEVDNESNSVSLPEKSCSRNMTSSSSSGMDWVYWDDKATADEMESLWRNETVKTEWLKSGETVGKVRFARDAEMRPYLTRIELKAVAEMVINRHFEGGLNPDMLCAVAEVCSRRLLYGWDSTNGILNLSLHTALWLQNSLGYKAYHIHDIEDLYRPFVSMYFAASYMTWLSTYENVQRTEQFIVKSYLLGPQNINSKNAGPYWLKYLQSLSLYQQETKRKNKQCGIQ
;
A
#
# COMPACT_ATOMS: atom_id res chain seq x y z
N MET A 1 -11.61 -12.22 4.66
CA MET A 1 -10.92 -11.96 3.37
C MET A 1 -10.79 -10.47 3.20
N ALA A 2 -9.59 -9.97 2.88
CA ALA A 2 -9.45 -8.59 2.41
C ALA A 2 -10.24 -8.44 1.09
N PRO A 3 -10.96 -7.33 0.87
CA PRO A 3 -11.65 -7.13 -0.39
C PRO A 3 -10.65 -7.21 -1.53
N THR A 4 -10.82 -8.17 -2.44
CA THR A 4 -9.87 -8.37 -3.55
C THR A 4 -10.08 -7.38 -4.69
N MET A 5 -11.18 -6.59 -4.64
CA MET A 5 -11.63 -5.64 -5.65
C MET A 5 -11.34 -6.12 -7.07
N LYS A 6 -11.96 -7.24 -7.45
CA LYS A 6 -11.66 -7.92 -8.71
C LYS A 6 -12.24 -7.21 -9.93
N TYR A 7 -13.48 -6.73 -9.82
CA TYR A 7 -14.22 -6.08 -10.90
C TYR A 7 -14.66 -4.68 -10.48
N TRP A 8 -14.60 -3.73 -11.40
CA TRP A 8 -15.14 -2.37 -11.21
C TRP A 8 -16.63 -2.39 -10.86
N ASP A 9 -17.40 -3.24 -11.53
CA ASP A 9 -18.85 -3.40 -11.39
C ASP A 9 -19.30 -3.79 -9.99
N ASP A 10 -18.44 -4.43 -9.20
CA ASP A 10 -18.77 -4.84 -7.83
C ASP A 10 -18.65 -3.65 -6.84
N TRP A 11 -18.05 -2.54 -7.26
CA TRP A 11 -17.69 -1.40 -6.40
C TRP A 11 -18.24 -0.06 -6.90
N THR A 12 -18.93 -0.06 -8.04
CA THR A 12 -19.35 1.14 -8.77
C THR A 12 -20.79 1.01 -9.21
N ASP A 13 -21.57 2.08 -9.07
CA ASP A 13 -22.98 2.03 -9.45
C ASP A 13 -23.10 1.98 -10.99
N SER A 14 -24.17 1.36 -11.49
CA SER A 14 -24.33 1.12 -12.95
C SER A 14 -24.25 2.39 -13.78
N LYS A 15 -24.84 3.50 -13.30
CA LYS A 15 -24.78 4.81 -13.98
C LYS A 15 -23.38 5.43 -14.03
N ASP A 16 -22.50 5.06 -13.12
CA ASP A 16 -21.12 5.49 -13.13
C ASP A 16 -20.30 4.59 -14.06
N MET A 17 -20.57 3.27 -14.06
CA MET A 17 -19.99 2.36 -15.04
C MET A 17 -20.34 2.75 -16.48
N ASP A 18 -21.59 3.12 -16.74
CA ASP A 18 -22.02 3.60 -18.06
C ASP A 18 -21.26 4.86 -18.47
N ALA A 19 -21.09 5.81 -17.54
CA ALA A 19 -20.34 7.04 -17.83
C ALA A 19 -18.84 6.82 -18.00
N MET A 20 -18.25 5.82 -17.32
CA MET A 20 -16.88 5.41 -17.58
C MET A 20 -16.73 4.81 -18.98
N TRP A 21 -17.69 4.01 -19.44
CA TRP A 21 -17.73 3.49 -20.82
C TRP A 21 -17.96 4.57 -21.87
N ASP A 22 -18.68 5.64 -21.54
CA ASP A 22 -18.94 6.76 -22.44
C ASP A 22 -17.75 7.76 -22.53
N ASP A 23 -16.79 7.71 -21.59
CA ASP A 23 -15.56 8.47 -21.68
C ASP A 23 -14.60 7.84 -22.71
N SER A 24 -14.19 8.61 -23.73
CA SER A 24 -13.45 8.08 -24.87
C SER A 24 -12.08 7.50 -24.50
N ASP A 25 -11.39 8.11 -23.53
CA ASP A 25 -10.05 7.68 -23.14
C ASP A 25 -10.15 6.38 -22.31
N VAL A 26 -11.11 6.31 -21.38
CA VAL A 26 -11.38 5.09 -20.60
C VAL A 26 -11.85 3.95 -21.51
N CYS A 27 -12.79 4.21 -22.41
CA CYS A 27 -13.28 3.20 -23.35
C CYS A 27 -12.13 2.65 -24.20
N THR A 28 -11.25 3.52 -24.69
CA THR A 28 -10.05 3.11 -25.44
C THR A 28 -9.11 2.24 -24.59
N GLU A 29 -8.85 2.64 -23.34
CA GLU A 29 -7.99 1.90 -22.41
C GLU A 29 -8.57 0.51 -22.08
N TRP A 30 -9.86 0.44 -21.76
CA TRP A 30 -10.55 -0.80 -21.43
C TRP A 30 -10.64 -1.76 -22.62
N VAL A 31 -10.99 -1.26 -23.81
CA VAL A 31 -11.00 -2.08 -25.04
C VAL A 31 -9.60 -2.59 -25.36
N ALA A 32 -8.55 -1.77 -25.19
CA ALA A 32 -7.17 -2.20 -25.38
C ALA A 32 -6.74 -3.28 -24.36
N ALA A 33 -7.31 -3.27 -23.15
CA ALA A 33 -7.14 -4.31 -22.14
C ALA A 33 -7.99 -5.58 -22.41
N GLY A 34 -8.81 -5.59 -23.46
CA GLY A 34 -9.66 -6.72 -23.83
C GLY A 34 -11.03 -6.74 -23.15
N GLU A 35 -11.39 -5.67 -22.43
CA GLU A 35 -12.69 -5.52 -21.77
C GLU A 35 -13.79 -5.19 -22.79
N LYS A 36 -15.02 -5.55 -22.46
CA LYS A 36 -16.18 -5.36 -23.35
C LYS A 36 -17.35 -4.75 -22.60
N ARG A 37 -17.96 -3.72 -23.18
CA ARG A 37 -19.18 -3.11 -22.64
C ARG A 37 -20.27 -4.17 -22.44
N GLY A 38 -20.94 -4.14 -21.30
CA GLY A 38 -21.93 -5.14 -20.89
C GLY A 38 -21.34 -6.40 -20.23
N SER A 39 -20.01 -6.55 -20.20
CA SER A 39 -19.31 -7.53 -19.35
C SER A 39 -18.71 -6.83 -18.13
N LYS A 40 -18.43 -7.59 -17.06
CA LYS A 40 -17.72 -7.04 -15.90
C LYS A 40 -16.30 -6.63 -16.30
N VAL A 41 -15.90 -5.43 -15.90
CA VAL A 41 -14.58 -4.84 -16.17
C VAL A 41 -13.62 -5.19 -15.05
N HIS A 42 -12.46 -5.74 -15.36
CA HIS A 42 -11.46 -6.03 -14.34
C HIS A 42 -10.84 -4.75 -13.78
N MET A 43 -10.60 -4.75 -12.46
CA MET A 43 -9.82 -3.68 -11.83
C MET A 43 -8.34 -3.84 -12.19
N SER A 44 -7.70 -2.74 -12.57
CA SER A 44 -6.27 -2.71 -12.88
C SER A 44 -5.42 -3.16 -11.67
N ARG A 45 -4.34 -3.87 -11.95
CA ARG A 45 -3.44 -4.47 -10.95
C ARG A 45 -2.04 -3.88 -11.09
N ASN A 46 -1.48 -3.35 -10.01
CA ASN A 46 -0.10 -2.90 -10.04
C ASN A 46 0.86 -4.11 -10.11
N THR A 47 2.17 -3.85 -10.17
CA THR A 47 3.18 -4.91 -10.20
C THR A 47 3.14 -5.85 -8.99
N CYS A 48 2.50 -5.43 -7.89
CA CYS A 48 2.30 -6.20 -6.67
C CYS A 48 0.94 -6.94 -6.64
N GLY A 49 0.15 -6.87 -7.71
CA GLY A 49 -1.19 -7.47 -7.77
C GLY A 49 -2.25 -6.72 -6.95
N GLU A 50 -1.94 -5.54 -6.42
CA GLU A 50 -2.91 -4.71 -5.71
C GLU A 50 -3.80 -3.98 -6.71
N PRO A 51 -5.12 -3.86 -6.42
CA PRO A 51 -5.99 -3.05 -7.24
C PRO A 51 -5.54 -1.59 -7.18
N PHE A 52 -5.50 -0.94 -8.33
CA PHE A 52 -5.29 0.50 -8.46
C PHE A 52 -6.15 1.02 -9.60
N VAL A 53 -6.47 2.32 -9.57
CA VAL A 53 -7.11 2.99 -10.71
C VAL A 53 -6.03 3.63 -11.57
N THR A 54 -6.13 3.48 -12.89
CA THR A 54 -5.20 4.11 -13.82
C THR A 54 -5.36 5.63 -13.77
N GLN A 55 -4.41 6.35 -14.36
CA GLN A 55 -4.53 7.81 -14.46
C GLN A 55 -5.71 8.23 -15.36
N THR A 56 -6.02 7.43 -16.37
CA THR A 56 -7.16 7.61 -17.27
C THR A 56 -8.47 7.45 -16.50
N GLU A 57 -8.62 6.33 -15.79
CA GLU A 57 -9.78 6.03 -14.95
C GLU A 57 -9.98 7.09 -13.85
N MET A 58 -8.90 7.47 -13.15
CA MET A 58 -8.94 8.49 -12.10
C MET A 58 -9.41 9.85 -12.64
N ARG A 59 -8.95 10.24 -13.84
CA ARG A 59 -9.32 11.50 -14.47
C ARG A 59 -10.79 11.50 -14.91
N ALA A 60 -11.26 10.43 -15.53
CA ALA A 60 -12.65 10.29 -15.95
C ALA A 60 -13.60 10.28 -14.74
N MET A 61 -13.27 9.51 -13.70
CA MET A 61 -14.04 9.49 -12.45
C MET A 61 -14.10 10.87 -11.79
N ALA A 62 -12.97 11.59 -11.69
CA ALA A 62 -12.95 12.95 -11.16
C ALA A 62 -13.83 13.89 -11.99
N LYS A 63 -13.77 13.80 -13.32
CA LYS A 63 -14.60 14.57 -14.24
C LYS A 63 -16.09 14.31 -14.02
N ILE A 64 -16.49 13.03 -14.03
CA ILE A 64 -17.89 12.60 -13.84
C ILE A 64 -18.43 13.13 -12.50
N VAL A 65 -17.68 12.95 -11.41
CA VAL A 65 -18.09 13.41 -10.07
C VAL A 65 -18.23 14.93 -10.02
N VAL A 66 -17.26 15.68 -10.57
CA VAL A 66 -17.28 17.14 -10.56
C VAL A 66 -18.40 17.72 -11.41
N GLU A 67 -18.63 17.17 -12.60
CA GLU A 67 -19.71 17.60 -13.50
C GLU A 67 -21.08 17.35 -12.86
N ARG A 68 -21.31 16.14 -12.30
CA ARG A 68 -22.61 15.75 -11.75
C ARG A 68 -22.95 16.43 -10.43
N HIS A 69 -21.97 16.73 -9.58
CA HIS A 69 -22.24 17.10 -8.18
C HIS A 69 -21.67 18.45 -7.76
N PHE A 70 -20.63 18.93 -8.43
CA PHE A 70 -19.92 20.14 -8.02
C PHE A 70 -20.05 21.29 -9.04
N HIS A 71 -20.64 21.03 -10.21
CA HIS A 71 -20.84 22.00 -11.29
C HIS A 71 -19.52 22.71 -11.67
N GLY A 72 -18.42 21.96 -11.74
CA GLY A 72 -17.11 22.52 -12.11
C GLY A 72 -16.41 23.35 -11.02
N ARG A 73 -16.95 23.43 -9.80
CA ARG A 73 -16.36 24.23 -8.70
C ARG A 73 -15.09 23.63 -8.08
N VAL A 74 -14.74 22.40 -8.42
CA VAL A 74 -13.55 21.70 -7.90
C VAL A 74 -12.63 21.36 -9.08
N ASP A 75 -11.35 21.71 -8.96
CA ASP A 75 -10.33 21.45 -9.99
C ASP A 75 -10.08 19.93 -10.14
N LEU A 76 -10.28 19.41 -11.35
CA LEU A 76 -10.06 18.00 -11.69
C LEU A 76 -8.63 17.55 -11.44
N LEU A 77 -7.65 18.39 -11.79
CA LEU A 77 -6.23 18.11 -11.58
C LEU A 77 -5.88 18.12 -10.10
N MET A 78 -6.59 18.91 -9.30
CA MET A 78 -6.42 18.90 -7.84
C MET A 78 -6.86 17.55 -7.26
N ILE A 79 -8.02 17.03 -7.67
CA ILE A 79 -8.50 15.71 -7.25
C ILE A 79 -7.49 14.62 -7.66
N CYS A 80 -7.06 14.60 -8.93
CA CYS A 80 -6.11 13.60 -9.43
C CYS A 80 -4.78 13.66 -8.68
N ALA A 81 -4.22 14.86 -8.46
CA ALA A 81 -2.95 15.02 -7.77
C ALA A 81 -3.03 14.65 -6.29
N ILE A 82 -4.17 14.91 -5.62
CA ILE A 82 -4.41 14.49 -4.24
C ILE A 82 -4.53 12.97 -4.16
N ALA A 83 -5.30 12.32 -5.04
CA ALA A 83 -5.41 10.87 -5.07
C ALA A 83 -4.03 10.18 -5.25
N GLU A 84 -3.16 10.77 -6.07
CA GLU A 84 -1.77 10.30 -6.20
C GLU A 84 -0.99 10.39 -4.89
N VAL A 85 -1.05 11.55 -4.23
CA VAL A 85 -0.26 11.79 -3.02
C VAL A 85 -0.79 11.00 -1.82
N GLU A 86 -2.11 10.83 -1.73
CA GLU A 86 -2.78 10.23 -0.59
C GLU A 86 -2.80 8.71 -0.63
N SER A 87 -3.02 8.12 -1.81
CA SER A 87 -3.23 6.67 -1.94
C SER A 87 -2.43 6.01 -3.05
N ASP A 88 -1.65 6.75 -3.85
CA ASP A 88 -1.03 6.21 -5.07
C ASP A 88 -2.08 5.58 -6.01
N ARG A 89 -3.28 6.19 -6.06
CA ARG A 89 -4.47 5.69 -6.77
C ARG A 89 -4.91 4.27 -6.33
N LYS A 90 -4.59 3.86 -5.11
CA LYS A 90 -5.01 2.55 -4.56
C LYS A 90 -6.35 2.71 -3.84
N PRO A 91 -7.47 2.17 -4.38
CA PRO A 91 -8.79 2.35 -3.78
C PRO A 91 -8.95 1.63 -2.44
N LEU A 92 -8.09 0.66 -2.12
CA LEU A 92 -8.06 -0.03 -0.83
C LEU A 92 -7.11 0.60 0.20
N ALA A 93 -6.55 1.79 -0.10
CA ALA A 93 -5.65 2.47 0.82
C ALA A 93 -6.33 2.75 2.16
N TYR A 94 -5.62 2.46 3.25
CA TYR A 94 -6.08 2.66 4.62
C TYR A 94 -4.91 3.18 5.46
N ARG A 95 -5.16 4.24 6.22
CA ARG A 95 -4.16 4.83 7.12
C ARG A 95 -4.83 5.21 8.43
N PHE A 96 -4.50 4.48 9.49
CA PHE A 96 -4.88 4.87 10.84
C PHE A 96 -4.02 6.06 11.31
N GLU A 97 -4.66 7.06 11.90
CA GLU A 97 -4.08 8.27 12.47
C GLU A 97 -4.22 8.22 13.99
N PRO A 98 -3.23 7.67 14.73
CA PRO A 98 -3.37 7.42 16.18
C PRO A 98 -3.65 8.67 17.01
N LYS A 99 -3.23 9.85 16.52
CA LYS A 99 -3.48 11.14 17.19
C LYS A 99 -4.93 11.56 17.13
N LEU A 100 -5.65 11.12 16.11
CA LEU A 100 -7.06 11.41 15.90
C LEU A 100 -7.95 10.27 16.41
N GLY A 101 -7.37 9.08 16.66
CA GLY A 101 -8.13 7.89 17.03
C GLY A 101 -9.00 7.39 15.90
N GLU A 102 -8.61 7.65 14.65
CA GLU A 102 -9.44 7.47 13.47
C GLU A 102 -8.61 7.10 12.25
N ALA A 103 -9.25 6.59 11.19
CA ALA A 103 -8.57 6.20 9.95
C ALA A 103 -9.07 6.99 8.74
N SER A 104 -8.14 7.29 7.84
CA SER A 104 -8.44 7.73 6.48
C SER A 104 -8.49 6.54 5.52
N THR A 105 -9.45 6.57 4.61
CA THR A 105 -9.77 5.42 3.74
C THR A 105 -9.93 5.85 2.27
N GLY A 106 -9.56 4.94 1.35
CA GLY A 106 -9.83 5.06 -0.07
C GLY A 106 -8.86 5.94 -0.84
N LEU A 107 -9.21 6.21 -2.10
CA LEU A 107 -8.42 7.00 -3.05
C LEU A 107 -8.05 8.38 -2.52
N MET A 108 -9.01 9.03 -1.87
CA MET A 108 -8.87 10.41 -1.39
C MET A 108 -8.45 10.48 0.08
N GLN A 109 -8.23 9.35 0.75
CA GLN A 109 -7.88 9.27 2.18
C GLN A 109 -8.75 10.19 3.05
N THR A 110 -10.06 10.14 2.86
CA THR A 110 -11.00 10.89 3.70
C THR A 110 -11.15 10.20 5.05
N LEU A 111 -11.09 10.95 6.14
CA LEU A 111 -11.43 10.46 7.49
C LEU A 111 -12.92 10.11 7.52
N GLN A 112 -13.28 9.02 8.21
CA GLN A 112 -14.68 8.63 8.40
C GLN A 112 -15.53 9.74 9.02
N SER A 113 -15.06 10.40 10.08
CA SER A 113 -15.73 11.51 10.76
C SER A 113 -15.93 12.71 9.83
N THR A 114 -14.94 13.00 8.96
CA THR A 114 -15.08 14.03 7.93
C THR A 114 -16.13 13.66 6.91
N ALA A 115 -16.17 12.41 6.43
CA ALA A 115 -17.19 11.94 5.49
C ALA A 115 -18.58 11.95 6.11
N GLU A 116 -18.71 11.53 7.37
CA GLU A 116 -19.97 11.57 8.12
C GLU A 116 -20.46 13.00 8.31
N TRP A 117 -19.58 13.93 8.69
CA TRP A 117 -19.90 15.34 8.82
C TRP A 117 -20.31 15.97 7.46
N LEU A 118 -19.62 15.62 6.37
CA LEU A 118 -20.00 16.08 5.03
C LEU A 118 -21.41 15.59 4.64
N ALA A 119 -21.75 14.34 4.95
CA ALA A 119 -23.07 13.79 4.65
C ALA A 119 -24.16 14.39 5.54
N LYS A 120 -23.98 14.31 6.87
CA LYS A 120 -25.01 14.63 7.87
C LYS A 120 -25.22 16.14 8.04
N ASP A 121 -24.13 16.90 8.08
CA ASP A 121 -24.18 18.33 8.42
C ASP A 121 -24.11 19.24 7.18
N MET A 122 -23.39 18.80 6.14
CA MET A 122 -23.18 19.61 4.93
C MET A 122 -24.06 19.19 3.73
N GLY A 123 -24.83 18.10 3.86
CA GLY A 123 -25.81 17.65 2.87
C GLY A 123 -25.24 16.86 1.69
N TYR A 124 -23.98 16.40 1.74
CA TYR A 124 -23.36 15.60 0.67
C TYR A 124 -23.77 14.12 0.77
N THR A 125 -24.96 13.80 0.26
CA THR A 125 -25.66 12.52 0.50
C THR A 125 -25.85 11.65 -0.74
N TYR A 126 -25.31 12.04 -1.90
CA TYR A 126 -25.67 11.42 -3.18
C TYR A 126 -25.37 9.91 -3.25
N TYR A 127 -24.16 9.50 -2.85
CA TYR A 127 -23.75 8.10 -2.94
C TYR A 127 -24.17 7.27 -1.73
N THR A 128 -24.16 7.87 -0.54
CA THR A 128 -24.54 7.17 0.69
C THR A 128 -24.83 8.17 1.81
N ASN A 129 -25.78 7.82 2.67
CA ASN A 129 -26.00 8.45 3.97
C ASN A 129 -25.25 7.73 5.11
N ASP A 130 -24.77 6.52 4.84
CA ASP A 130 -23.92 5.72 5.72
C ASP A 130 -22.47 5.82 5.21
N CYS A 131 -21.66 6.62 5.90
CA CYS A 131 -20.26 6.86 5.55
C CYS A 131 -19.30 5.88 6.24
N SER A 132 -19.77 4.67 6.59
CA SER A 132 -18.91 3.63 7.15
C SER A 132 -17.66 3.38 6.29
N SER A 133 -16.55 3.03 6.93
CA SER A 133 -15.24 2.79 6.27
C SER A 133 -15.34 1.91 4.99
N PRO A 134 -16.17 0.84 4.92
CA PRO A 134 -16.35 0.06 3.70
C PRO A 134 -16.83 0.87 2.48
N MET A 135 -17.68 1.89 2.68
CA MET A 135 -18.18 2.73 1.60
C MET A 135 -17.08 3.62 1.02
N LEU A 136 -16.12 4.05 1.83
CA LEU A 136 -15.01 4.90 1.37
C LEU A 136 -13.98 4.16 0.51
N TYR A 137 -14.01 2.82 0.47
CA TYR A 137 -13.23 2.03 -0.49
C TYR A 137 -13.83 2.03 -1.90
N ARG A 138 -15.11 2.37 -2.06
CA ARG A 138 -15.74 2.47 -3.39
C ARG A 138 -15.17 3.69 -4.11
N PRO A 139 -14.56 3.53 -5.31
CA PRO A 139 -13.83 4.63 -5.97
C PRO A 139 -14.62 5.93 -6.09
N PHE A 140 -15.84 5.88 -6.64
CA PHE A 140 -16.70 7.06 -6.82
C PHE A 140 -17.11 7.72 -5.50
N VAL A 141 -17.37 6.92 -4.46
CA VAL A 141 -17.72 7.42 -3.12
C VAL A 141 -16.52 8.15 -2.50
N SER A 142 -15.31 7.57 -2.62
CA SER A 142 -14.07 8.19 -2.14
C SER A 142 -13.81 9.53 -2.82
N VAL A 143 -13.94 9.59 -4.15
CA VAL A 143 -13.74 10.81 -4.94
C VAL A 143 -14.80 11.85 -4.62
N TYR A 144 -16.06 11.46 -4.46
CA TYR A 144 -17.15 12.35 -4.09
C TYR A 144 -16.92 13.04 -2.74
N PHE A 145 -16.59 12.31 -1.68
CA PHE A 145 -16.33 12.92 -0.38
C PHE A 145 -15.04 13.72 -0.34
N GLY A 146 -13.98 13.29 -1.06
CA GLY A 146 -12.78 14.09 -1.24
C GLY A 146 -13.07 15.43 -1.94
N ALA A 147 -13.84 15.41 -3.04
CA ALA A 147 -14.26 16.61 -3.76
C ALA A 147 -15.20 17.50 -2.91
N ALA A 148 -16.09 16.91 -2.12
CA ALA A 148 -16.93 17.64 -1.19
C ALA A 148 -16.11 18.40 -0.14
N PHE A 149 -15.07 17.78 0.39
CA PHE A 149 -14.19 18.44 1.34
C PHE A 149 -13.41 19.58 0.68
N LEU A 150 -12.87 19.38 -0.53
CA LEU A 150 -12.20 20.43 -1.30
C LEU A 150 -13.14 21.60 -1.60
N ASN A 151 -14.37 21.31 -2.02
CA ASN A 151 -15.40 22.33 -2.27
C ASN A 151 -15.69 23.14 -0.99
N TRP A 152 -15.86 22.49 0.15
CA TRP A 152 -16.06 23.19 1.42
C TRP A 152 -14.85 24.05 1.81
N LEU A 153 -13.64 23.51 1.67
CA LEU A 153 -12.39 24.22 1.96
C LEU A 153 -12.22 25.46 1.08
N SER A 154 -12.68 25.42 -0.18
CA SER A 154 -12.60 26.55 -1.11
C SER A 154 -13.32 27.81 -0.61
N THR A 155 -14.31 27.64 0.26
CA THR A 155 -15.10 28.73 0.86
C THR A 155 -14.93 28.82 2.38
N TYR A 156 -13.89 28.21 2.94
CA TYR A 156 -13.70 28.13 4.40
C TYR A 156 -13.76 29.51 5.07
N LYS A 157 -14.57 29.62 6.14
CA LYS A 157 -14.91 30.88 6.83
C LYS A 157 -15.54 31.94 5.94
N ASN A 158 -16.36 31.52 4.96
CA ASN A 158 -17.02 32.39 3.99
C ASN A 158 -16.03 33.26 3.19
N LYS A 159 -14.83 32.72 2.95
CA LYS A 159 -13.78 33.36 2.16
C LYS A 159 -13.36 32.44 1.03
N ILE A 160 -13.19 33.00 -0.16
CA ILE A 160 -12.56 32.30 -1.27
C ILE A 160 -11.11 32.03 -0.88
N GLN A 161 -10.75 30.76 -0.80
CA GLN A 161 -9.42 30.31 -0.46
C GLN A 161 -8.59 30.07 -1.72
N ASN A 162 -7.28 30.32 -1.63
CA ASN A 162 -6.37 29.95 -2.70
C ASN A 162 -6.05 28.44 -2.66
N GLU A 163 -5.51 27.94 -3.76
CA GLU A 163 -5.18 26.52 -3.92
C GLU A 163 -4.21 26.00 -2.84
N GLU A 164 -3.19 26.78 -2.48
CA GLU A 164 -2.25 26.38 -1.42
C GLU A 164 -2.96 26.16 -0.09
N PHE A 165 -3.85 27.08 0.31
CA PHE A 165 -4.64 26.91 1.52
C PHE A 165 -5.50 25.66 1.45
N ILE A 166 -6.25 25.46 0.35
CA ILE A 166 -7.16 24.33 0.19
C ILE A 166 -6.40 23.01 0.34
N VAL A 167 -5.29 22.84 -0.38
CA VAL A 167 -4.51 21.60 -0.37
C VAL A 167 -3.84 21.35 0.99
N ARG A 168 -3.31 22.41 1.62
CA ARG A 168 -2.69 22.28 2.95
C ARG A 168 -3.71 22.00 4.03
N ALA A 169 -4.90 22.60 3.93
CA ALA A 169 -6.02 22.36 4.82
C ALA A 169 -6.62 20.97 4.64
N TYR A 170 -6.59 20.40 3.43
CA TYR A 170 -7.01 19.03 3.17
C TYR A 170 -6.20 18.04 4.01
N ASN A 171 -4.87 18.18 4.01
CA ASN A 171 -3.97 17.28 4.75
C ASN A 171 -3.94 17.55 6.26
N GLY A 172 -3.87 18.81 6.68
CA GLY A 172 -3.63 19.17 8.08
C GLY A 172 -4.86 19.63 8.86
N GLY A 173 -6.00 19.80 8.19
CA GLY A 173 -7.12 20.60 8.68
C GLY A 173 -6.88 22.11 8.51
N PRO A 174 -7.95 22.91 8.39
CA PRO A 174 -7.85 24.33 8.04
C PRO A 174 -7.17 25.19 9.12
N LYS A 175 -7.11 24.73 10.37
CA LYS A 175 -6.37 25.40 11.46
C LYS A 175 -4.85 25.24 11.32
N ASN A 176 -4.38 24.23 10.59
CA ASN A 176 -2.95 23.91 10.43
C ASN A 176 -2.44 24.19 9.00
N ALA A 177 -3.25 24.84 8.16
CA ALA A 177 -2.96 25.10 6.75
C ALA A 177 -1.72 25.98 6.52
N THR A 178 -1.21 26.66 7.54
CA THR A 178 0.00 27.52 7.46
C THR A 178 1.24 26.89 8.11
N THR A 179 1.14 25.67 8.66
CA THR A 179 2.27 25.03 9.36
C THR A 179 3.32 24.46 8.40
N GLY A 180 4.57 24.33 8.85
CA GLY A 180 5.65 23.74 8.03
C GLY A 180 5.39 22.28 7.62
N LYS A 181 4.59 21.52 8.37
CA LYS A 181 4.23 20.14 8.03
C LYS A 181 3.35 20.07 6.78
N THR A 182 2.35 20.94 6.67
CA THR A 182 1.46 20.97 5.51
C THR A 182 2.14 21.54 4.27
N LEU A 183 3.22 22.33 4.42
CA LEU A 183 4.04 22.76 3.28
C LEU A 183 4.72 21.58 2.58
N ILE A 184 5.17 20.57 3.32
CA ILE A 184 5.75 19.35 2.74
C ILE A 184 4.70 18.63 1.88
N TYR A 185 3.46 18.54 2.38
CA TYR A 185 2.36 17.97 1.63
C TYR A 185 2.06 18.77 0.34
N PHE A 186 2.01 20.10 0.44
CA PHE A 186 1.80 20.96 -0.72
C PHE A 186 2.88 20.78 -1.80
N ASN A 187 4.14 20.61 -1.41
CA ASN A 187 5.22 20.34 -2.37
C ASN A 187 5.07 18.98 -3.08
N LYS A 188 4.59 17.94 -2.38
CA LYS A 188 4.26 16.64 -3.00
C LYS A 188 3.12 16.80 -4.01
N TYR A 189 2.09 17.54 -3.63
CA TYR A 189 0.96 17.88 -4.49
C TYR A 189 1.40 18.63 -5.76
N LEU A 190 2.23 19.68 -5.64
CA LEU A 190 2.73 20.42 -6.79
C LEU A 190 3.54 19.52 -7.75
N LYS A 191 4.39 18.64 -7.21
CA LYS A 191 5.14 17.68 -8.03
C LYS A 191 4.21 16.72 -8.77
N SER A 192 3.18 16.21 -8.10
CA SER A 192 2.18 15.35 -8.71
C SER A 192 1.41 16.10 -9.82
N LYS A 193 0.85 17.27 -9.50
CA LYS A 193 0.13 18.13 -10.47
C LYS A 193 0.98 18.45 -11.70
N GLN A 194 2.27 18.75 -11.53
CA GLN A 194 3.20 19.02 -12.64
C GLN A 194 3.44 17.79 -13.52
N THR A 195 3.53 16.60 -12.92
CA THR A 195 3.70 15.33 -13.64
C THR A 195 2.47 15.05 -14.49
N LEU A 196 1.27 15.21 -13.93
CA LEU A 196 -0.01 15.04 -14.62
C LEU A 196 -0.19 16.04 -15.78
N LEU A 197 0.22 17.29 -15.58
CA LEU A 197 0.21 18.31 -16.64
C LEU A 197 1.16 17.97 -17.79
N SER A 198 2.33 17.42 -17.47
CA SER A 198 3.33 17.04 -18.48
C SER A 198 2.84 15.85 -19.30
N GLN A 199 2.28 14.84 -18.65
CA GLN A 199 1.65 13.69 -19.32
C GLN A 199 0.45 14.12 -20.19
N SER A 200 -0.36 15.08 -19.73
CA SER A 200 -1.43 15.64 -20.54
C SER A 200 -0.90 16.39 -21.76
N LYS A 201 0.20 17.14 -21.63
CA LYS A 201 0.84 17.83 -22.77
C LYS A 201 1.46 16.85 -23.77
N ASP A 202 2.10 15.78 -23.29
CA ASP A 202 2.65 14.74 -24.16
C ASP A 202 1.52 14.00 -24.89
N TYR A 203 0.37 13.77 -24.26
CA TYR A 203 -0.83 13.24 -24.91
C TYR A 203 -1.37 14.19 -25.99
N TYR A 204 -1.48 15.49 -25.71
CA TYR A 204 -1.89 16.50 -26.70
C TYR A 204 -0.89 16.64 -27.86
N LEU A 205 0.43 16.59 -27.61
CA LEU A 205 1.45 16.69 -28.66
C LEU A 205 1.54 15.42 -29.51
N ASN A 206 1.36 14.24 -28.91
CA ASN A 206 1.35 12.95 -29.60
C ASN A 206 0.06 12.71 -30.40
N SER A 207 -1.09 13.20 -29.93
CA SER A 207 -2.36 13.14 -30.67
C SER A 207 -2.41 14.13 -31.85
N VAL A 208 -1.70 15.26 -31.77
CA VAL A 208 -1.54 16.21 -32.89
C VAL A 208 -0.52 15.69 -33.92
N SER A 209 0.53 14.97 -33.50
CA SER A 209 1.57 14.42 -34.41
C SER A 209 1.15 13.14 -35.14
N LYS A 210 0.03 12.50 -34.77
CA LYS A 210 -0.50 11.27 -35.40
C LYS A 210 -1.69 11.50 -36.33
N ARG A 211 -1.86 12.70 -36.93
CA ARG A 211 -2.75 12.85 -38.09
C ARG A 211 -1.95 12.62 -39.37
N PRO A 212 -2.17 11.53 -40.13
CA PRO A 212 -1.92 11.58 -41.55
C PRO A 212 -2.92 12.56 -42.15
N MET A 213 -2.44 13.57 -42.87
CA MET A 213 -3.28 14.20 -43.89
C MET A 213 -3.56 13.14 -44.95
N GLY A 214 -4.80 12.67 -45.01
CA GLY A 214 -5.26 11.68 -45.98
C GLY A 214 -6.77 11.51 -45.92
N ASN A 215 -7.44 12.16 -46.85
CA ASN A 215 -8.85 12.06 -47.23
C ASN A 215 -9.41 10.63 -47.23
N ASP A 216 -10.53 10.38 -46.55
CA ASP A 216 -11.85 10.16 -47.16
C ASP A 216 -12.81 9.56 -46.13
N GLY A 217 -14.05 10.03 -46.17
CA GLY A 217 -15.03 9.85 -45.10
C GLY A 217 -15.63 8.46 -44.99
N LEU A 218 -16.37 8.26 -43.90
CA LEU A 218 -17.71 7.68 -43.90
C LEU A 218 -18.24 7.71 -42.46
N THR A 219 -19.29 8.50 -42.29
CA THR A 219 -20.20 8.51 -41.14
C THR A 219 -20.84 7.13 -40.95
N CYS A 220 -21.06 6.71 -39.71
CA CYS A 220 -22.03 5.67 -39.38
C CYS A 220 -23.04 6.22 -38.38
N ASN A 221 -24.26 6.43 -38.88
CA ASN A 221 -25.47 6.70 -38.14
C ASN A 221 -25.96 5.43 -37.41
N GLU A 222 -26.76 5.66 -36.36
CA GLU A 222 -27.84 4.80 -35.86
C GLU A 222 -28.74 4.35 -37.06
N VAL A 223 -29.46 3.22 -37.09
CA VAL A 223 -30.44 2.65 -36.16
C VAL A 223 -30.78 1.20 -36.59
N ASP A 224 -31.39 0.44 -35.66
CA ASP A 224 -32.44 -0.58 -35.83
C ASP A 224 -32.14 -2.08 -36.11
N ASN A 225 -32.41 -2.86 -35.04
CA ASN A 225 -33.36 -3.98 -34.95
C ASN A 225 -33.63 -4.85 -36.19
N GLU A 226 -33.30 -6.14 -36.08
CA GLU A 226 -34.20 -7.20 -36.53
C GLU A 226 -33.97 -8.54 -35.80
N SER A 227 -35.10 -9.14 -35.43
CA SER A 227 -35.29 -10.40 -34.74
C SER A 227 -34.87 -11.62 -35.58
N ASN A 228 -34.23 -12.61 -34.94
CA ASN A 228 -34.52 -14.01 -35.29
C ASN A 228 -34.26 -14.97 -34.12
N SER A 229 -35.30 -15.74 -33.84
CA SER A 229 -35.43 -16.78 -32.82
C SER A 229 -34.80 -18.11 -33.25
N VAL A 230 -33.94 -18.70 -32.43
CA VAL A 230 -33.78 -20.16 -32.33
C VAL A 230 -33.45 -20.54 -30.88
N SER A 231 -34.12 -21.57 -30.39
CA SER A 231 -34.18 -22.04 -29.00
C SER A 231 -33.28 -23.25 -28.69
N LEU A 232 -32.71 -23.22 -27.47
CA LEU A 232 -32.36 -24.34 -26.55
C LEU A 232 -31.15 -25.27 -26.86
N PRO A 233 -30.53 -25.97 -25.86
CA PRO A 233 -30.79 -25.93 -24.41
C PRO A 233 -29.55 -25.71 -23.50
N GLU A 234 -29.92 -25.42 -22.26
CA GLU A 234 -29.15 -25.36 -21.02
C GLU A 234 -28.30 -26.61 -20.74
N LYS A 235 -27.11 -26.40 -20.15
CA LYS A 235 -26.50 -27.35 -19.22
C LYS A 235 -26.03 -26.62 -17.97
N SER A 236 -26.87 -26.72 -16.96
CA SER A 236 -26.57 -26.42 -15.56
C SER A 236 -25.40 -27.27 -15.07
N CYS A 237 -24.41 -26.64 -14.47
CA CYS A 237 -23.60 -27.25 -13.42
C CYS A 237 -23.59 -26.31 -12.22
N SER A 238 -24.70 -26.33 -11.50
CA SER A 238 -24.83 -25.79 -10.15
C SER A 238 -23.90 -26.59 -9.23
N ARG A 239 -22.82 -25.96 -8.73
CA ARG A 239 -22.26 -26.34 -7.44
C ARG A 239 -22.61 -25.26 -6.43
N ASN A 240 -23.73 -25.50 -5.75
CA ASN A 240 -23.99 -24.93 -4.45
C ASN A 240 -22.85 -25.35 -3.50
N MET A 241 -22.00 -24.41 -3.11
CA MET A 241 -21.40 -24.45 -1.77
C MET A 241 -22.06 -23.31 -1.00
N THR A 242 -23.11 -23.72 -0.31
CA THR A 242 -23.85 -22.96 0.69
C THR A 242 -22.91 -22.32 1.69
N SER A 243 -23.15 -21.03 1.92
CA SER A 243 -22.74 -20.25 3.08
C SER A 243 -22.92 -21.03 4.39
N SER A 244 -21.86 -21.09 5.20
CA SER A 244 -21.99 -21.23 6.65
C SER A 244 -21.40 -20.01 7.34
N SER A 245 -22.25 -19.37 8.12
CA SER A 245 -22.10 -18.14 8.88
C SER A 245 -21.21 -18.26 10.13
N SER A 246 -20.73 -17.07 10.55
CA SER A 246 -20.31 -16.61 11.90
C SER A 246 -18.85 -16.74 12.36
N SER A 247 -18.23 -15.54 12.50
CA SER A 247 -17.35 -15.06 13.59
C SER A 247 -15.98 -15.70 13.86
N GLY A 248 -14.92 -14.94 13.54
CA GLY A 248 -13.55 -15.08 14.04
C GLY A 248 -12.52 -14.59 13.01
N MET A 249 -11.80 -13.50 13.27
CA MET A 249 -10.62 -13.15 12.45
C MET A 249 -9.51 -14.17 12.76
N ASP A 250 -9.23 -15.06 11.79
CA ASP A 250 -8.27 -16.16 11.94
C ASP A 250 -6.88 -15.69 12.42
N TRP A 251 -6.27 -16.47 13.31
CA TRP A 251 -4.91 -16.24 13.79
C TRP A 251 -3.88 -16.64 12.73
N VAL A 252 -2.75 -15.93 12.70
CA VAL A 252 -1.57 -16.35 11.91
C VAL A 252 -0.64 -17.11 12.84
N TYR A 253 -0.17 -18.26 12.38
CA TYR A 253 0.68 -19.16 13.17
C TYR A 253 2.10 -19.20 12.64
N TRP A 254 3.06 -19.28 13.55
CA TRP A 254 4.47 -19.49 13.24
C TRP A 254 4.68 -20.80 12.47
N ASP A 255 3.94 -21.84 12.82
CA ASP A 255 3.97 -23.16 12.17
C ASP A 255 3.62 -23.10 10.67
N ASP A 256 2.88 -22.07 10.22
CA ASP A 256 2.56 -21.85 8.79
C ASP A 256 3.67 -21.09 8.05
N LYS A 257 4.58 -20.43 8.78
CA LYS A 257 5.58 -19.49 8.23
C LYS A 257 7.01 -19.97 8.39
N ALA A 258 7.27 -20.90 9.31
CA ALA A 258 8.57 -21.49 9.56
C ALA A 258 8.55 -23.00 9.26
N THR A 259 9.69 -23.53 8.86
CA THR A 259 9.90 -24.98 8.71
C THR A 259 9.92 -25.68 10.06
N ALA A 260 9.74 -27.01 10.07
CA ALA A 260 9.79 -27.81 11.30
C ALA A 260 11.12 -27.61 12.06
N ASP A 261 12.25 -27.57 11.35
CA ASP A 261 13.58 -27.37 11.94
C ASP A 261 13.76 -25.97 12.56
N GLU A 262 13.18 -24.95 11.93
CA GLU A 262 13.16 -23.59 12.45
C GLU A 262 12.28 -23.47 13.70
N MET A 263 11.08 -24.08 13.67
CA MET A 263 10.20 -24.15 14.83
C MET A 263 10.87 -24.88 15.99
N GLU A 264 11.54 -26.00 15.73
CA GLU A 264 12.31 -26.72 16.74
C GLU A 264 13.44 -25.84 17.31
N SER A 265 14.14 -25.10 16.46
CA SER A 265 15.19 -24.18 16.87
C SER A 265 14.64 -23.05 17.77
N LEU A 266 13.46 -22.50 17.46
CA LEU A 266 12.78 -21.50 18.29
C LEU A 266 12.36 -22.07 19.65
N TRP A 267 11.82 -23.29 19.68
CA TRP A 267 11.48 -23.97 20.94
C TRP A 267 12.69 -24.35 21.79
N ARG A 268 13.87 -24.55 21.18
CA ARG A 268 15.15 -24.74 21.90
C ARG A 268 15.75 -23.43 22.40
N ASN A 269 15.32 -22.27 21.91
CA ASN A 269 15.78 -20.98 22.43
C ASN A 269 15.05 -20.67 23.74
N GLU A 270 15.76 -20.77 24.88
CA GLU A 270 15.16 -20.61 26.21
C GLU A 270 14.43 -19.28 26.41
N THR A 271 14.87 -18.20 25.77
CA THR A 271 14.19 -16.90 25.88
C THR A 271 12.89 -16.83 25.10
N VAL A 272 12.86 -17.40 23.89
CA VAL A 272 11.63 -17.53 23.08
C VAL A 272 10.66 -18.49 23.76
N LYS A 273 11.12 -19.68 24.14
CA LYS A 273 10.34 -20.68 24.86
C LYS A 273 9.69 -20.11 26.12
N THR A 274 10.46 -19.35 26.92
CA THR A 274 9.92 -18.69 28.12
C THR A 274 8.83 -17.67 27.79
N GLU A 275 8.99 -16.87 26.72
CA GLU A 275 8.00 -15.89 26.28
C GLU A 275 6.71 -16.57 25.79
N TRP A 276 6.85 -17.61 24.97
CA TRP A 276 5.74 -18.40 24.44
C TRP A 276 4.96 -19.11 25.54
N LEU A 277 5.64 -19.80 26.47
CA LEU A 277 4.97 -20.44 27.62
C LEU A 277 4.24 -19.43 28.51
N LYS A 278 4.83 -18.25 28.76
CA LYS A 278 4.16 -17.19 29.52
C LYS A 278 2.93 -16.63 28.80
N SER A 279 2.90 -16.68 27.48
CA SER A 279 1.80 -16.23 26.64
C SER A 279 0.76 -17.34 26.40
N GLY A 280 0.96 -18.53 26.97
CA GLY A 280 0.07 -19.67 26.84
C GLY A 280 0.16 -20.38 25.48
N GLU A 281 1.24 -20.20 24.74
CA GLU A 281 1.47 -20.88 23.47
C GLU A 281 1.96 -22.32 23.67
N THR A 282 1.59 -23.21 22.76
CA THR A 282 1.98 -24.63 22.76
C THR A 282 2.56 -25.03 21.41
N VAL A 283 3.41 -26.06 21.41
CA VAL A 283 4.00 -26.63 20.19
C VAL A 283 2.91 -27.00 19.18
N GLY A 284 3.13 -26.69 17.90
CA GLY A 284 2.26 -27.06 16.78
C GLY A 284 1.17 -26.05 16.43
N LYS A 285 1.03 -24.95 17.20
CA LYS A 285 0.06 -23.88 16.90
C LYS A 285 0.42 -22.55 17.57
N VAL A 286 1.66 -22.12 17.43
CA VAL A 286 2.16 -20.90 18.07
C VAL A 286 1.67 -19.68 17.29
N ARG A 287 0.96 -18.78 17.96
CA ARG A 287 0.43 -17.55 17.35
C ARG A 287 1.51 -16.49 17.23
N PHE A 288 1.47 -15.71 16.15
CA PHE A 288 2.19 -14.43 16.12
C PHE A 288 1.57 -13.42 17.09
N ALA A 289 2.41 -12.59 17.71
CA ALA A 289 1.96 -11.44 18.48
C ALA A 289 1.17 -10.46 17.60
N ARG A 290 0.23 -9.73 18.20
CA ARG A 290 -0.63 -8.75 17.50
C ARG A 290 -0.50 -7.37 18.10
N ASP A 291 -0.38 -6.36 17.26
CA ASP A 291 -0.34 -4.96 17.70
C ASP A 291 -1.76 -4.47 18.03
N ALA A 292 -1.87 -3.19 18.39
CA ALA A 292 -3.17 -2.58 18.71
C ALA A 292 -4.15 -2.62 17.53
N GLU A 293 -3.63 -2.71 16.30
CA GLU A 293 -4.39 -2.83 15.05
C GLU A 293 -4.58 -4.31 14.62
N MET A 294 -4.31 -5.27 15.51
CA MET A 294 -4.43 -6.72 15.29
C MET A 294 -3.52 -7.28 14.18
N ARG A 295 -2.50 -6.53 13.76
CA ARG A 295 -1.55 -6.98 12.74
C ARG A 295 -0.50 -7.90 13.37
N PRO A 296 -0.16 -9.02 12.71
CA PRO A 296 0.86 -9.93 13.22
C PRO A 296 2.24 -9.28 13.16
N TYR A 297 3.00 -9.40 14.23
CA TYR A 297 4.38 -8.91 14.32
C TYR A 297 5.23 -9.88 15.14
N LEU A 298 6.56 -9.80 14.99
CA LEU A 298 7.50 -10.55 15.81
C LEU A 298 7.87 -9.74 17.04
N THR A 299 7.76 -10.31 18.24
CA THR A 299 8.32 -9.68 19.46
C THR A 299 9.81 -9.40 19.28
N ARG A 300 10.38 -8.54 20.13
CA ARG A 300 11.83 -8.29 20.10
C ARG A 300 12.63 -9.56 20.37
N ILE A 301 12.11 -10.44 21.23
CA ILE A 301 12.73 -11.72 21.58
C ILE A 301 12.70 -12.66 20.37
N GLU A 302 11.54 -12.81 19.73
CA GLU A 302 11.38 -13.63 18.53
C GLU A 302 12.26 -13.12 17.38
N LEU A 303 12.22 -11.83 17.09
CA LEU A 303 13.01 -11.22 16.02
C LEU A 303 14.51 -11.42 16.21
N LYS A 304 14.99 -11.21 17.44
CA LYS A 304 16.39 -11.38 17.81
C LYS A 304 16.83 -12.83 17.64
N ALA A 305 16.00 -13.79 18.06
CA ALA A 305 16.28 -15.21 17.89
C ALA A 305 16.35 -15.60 16.40
N VAL A 306 15.41 -15.13 15.57
CA VAL A 306 15.44 -15.37 14.11
C VAL A 306 16.71 -14.78 13.49
N ALA A 307 17.08 -13.55 13.85
CA ALA A 307 18.29 -12.91 13.34
C ALA A 307 19.56 -13.70 13.71
N GLU A 308 19.68 -14.13 14.97
CA GLU A 308 20.81 -14.93 15.44
C GLU A 308 20.88 -16.29 14.74
N MET A 309 19.76 -16.99 14.60
CA MET A 309 19.72 -18.29 13.92
C MET A 309 20.13 -18.18 12.45
N VAL A 310 19.61 -17.18 11.74
CA VAL A 310 19.93 -16.96 10.33
C VAL A 310 21.40 -16.59 10.15
N ILE A 311 21.93 -15.67 10.97
CA ILE A 311 23.34 -15.29 10.91
C ILE A 311 24.24 -16.49 11.22
N ASN A 312 23.99 -17.19 12.33
CA ASN A 312 24.82 -18.32 12.75
C ASN A 312 24.80 -19.47 11.74
N ARG A 313 23.67 -19.68 11.04
CA ARG A 313 23.52 -20.78 10.06
C ARG A 313 24.12 -20.45 8.69
N HIS A 314 24.15 -19.18 8.29
CA HIS A 314 24.42 -18.82 6.89
C HIS A 314 25.48 -17.75 6.67
N PHE A 315 25.89 -17.01 7.71
CA PHE A 315 26.78 -15.85 7.59
C PHE A 315 27.90 -15.94 8.64
N GLU A 316 28.97 -16.67 8.31
CA GLU A 316 30.13 -16.81 9.20
C GLU A 316 30.80 -15.45 9.48
N GLY A 317 30.71 -14.98 10.74
CA GLY A 317 31.64 -13.98 11.32
C GLY A 317 31.46 -12.50 10.98
N GLY A 318 30.40 -12.05 10.28
CA GLY A 318 30.36 -10.68 9.74
C GLY A 318 29.27 -9.73 10.25
N LEU A 319 28.03 -10.20 10.44
CA LEU A 319 26.88 -9.32 10.70
C LEU A 319 26.43 -9.37 12.15
N ASN A 320 26.20 -8.19 12.74
CA ASN A 320 25.61 -8.08 14.06
C ASN A 320 24.10 -8.30 13.99
N PRO A 321 23.52 -9.31 14.68
CA PRO A 321 22.06 -9.52 14.67
C PRO A 321 21.27 -8.31 15.19
N ASP A 322 21.82 -7.52 16.11
CA ASP A 322 21.17 -6.31 16.63
C ASP A 322 20.92 -5.27 15.54
N MET A 323 21.80 -5.22 14.52
CA MET A 323 21.67 -4.31 13.39
C MET A 323 20.48 -4.68 12.51
N LEU A 324 20.29 -5.97 12.20
CA LEU A 324 19.11 -6.45 11.48
C LEU A 324 17.83 -6.17 12.27
N CYS A 325 17.84 -6.41 13.58
CA CYS A 325 16.70 -6.15 14.45
C CYS A 325 16.32 -4.66 14.49
N ALA A 326 17.32 -3.77 14.58
CA ALA A 326 17.11 -2.33 14.56
C ALA A 326 16.58 -1.86 13.19
N VAL A 327 17.05 -2.44 12.09
CA VAL A 327 16.53 -2.13 10.75
C VAL A 327 15.08 -2.58 10.61
N ALA A 328 14.71 -3.77 11.09
CA ALA A 328 13.32 -4.22 11.12
C ALA A 328 12.38 -3.26 11.87
N GLU A 329 12.83 -2.75 13.03
CA GLU A 329 12.06 -1.77 13.83
C GLU A 329 11.77 -0.49 13.01
N VAL A 330 12.78 0.00 12.29
CA VAL A 330 12.69 1.23 11.49
C VAL A 330 11.85 1.03 10.22
N CYS A 331 12.00 -0.11 9.56
CA CYS A 331 11.40 -0.38 8.26
C CYS A 331 9.92 -0.76 8.36
N SER A 332 9.58 -1.65 9.30
CA SER A 332 8.26 -2.28 9.36
C SER A 332 7.63 -2.23 10.75
N ARG A 333 8.36 -1.78 11.78
CA ARG A 333 8.00 -1.99 13.19
C ARG A 333 7.82 -3.47 13.54
N ARG A 334 8.59 -4.36 12.90
CA ARG A 334 8.56 -5.81 13.06
C ARG A 334 7.28 -6.49 12.59
N LEU A 335 6.44 -5.80 11.82
CA LEU A 335 5.23 -6.36 11.24
C LEU A 335 5.59 -7.50 10.28
N LEU A 336 4.92 -8.64 10.42
CA LEU A 336 5.17 -9.85 9.61
C LEU A 336 5.09 -9.56 8.11
N TYR A 337 4.12 -8.75 7.72
CA TYR A 337 3.85 -8.38 6.33
C TYR A 337 4.50 -7.04 5.92
N GLY A 338 5.06 -6.28 6.86
CA GLY A 338 5.46 -4.89 6.60
C GLY A 338 4.33 -3.88 6.84
N TRP A 339 4.55 -2.60 6.50
CA TRP A 339 3.60 -1.51 6.80
C TRP A 339 2.35 -1.54 5.90
N ASP A 340 2.51 -2.02 4.67
CA ASP A 340 1.53 -2.07 3.58
C ASP A 340 1.38 -3.49 3.01
N SER A 341 1.88 -4.50 3.73
CA SER A 341 1.96 -5.89 3.25
C SER A 341 2.88 -6.10 2.04
N THR A 342 3.79 -5.18 1.70
CA THR A 342 4.51 -5.29 0.42
C THR A 342 5.85 -6.01 0.47
N ASN A 343 6.52 -6.13 1.62
CA ASN A 343 7.95 -6.51 1.66
C ASN A 343 8.41 -7.23 2.96
N GLY A 344 7.48 -7.76 3.75
CA GLY A 344 7.79 -8.50 4.97
C GLY A 344 8.47 -7.66 6.07
N ILE A 345 9.07 -8.35 7.04
CA ILE A 345 9.59 -7.75 8.29
C ILE A 345 10.73 -6.76 8.04
N LEU A 346 11.54 -6.98 7.01
CA LEU A 346 12.73 -6.17 6.73
C LEU A 346 12.51 -5.16 5.60
N ASN A 347 11.30 -5.11 5.04
CA ASN A 347 10.93 -4.23 3.92
C ASN A 347 11.89 -4.35 2.72
N LEU A 348 12.40 -5.55 2.44
CA LEU A 348 13.26 -5.81 1.29
C LEU A 348 12.38 -6.12 0.08
N SER A 349 12.60 -5.42 -1.04
CA SER A 349 11.81 -5.66 -2.25
C SER A 349 12.02 -7.06 -2.81
N LEU A 350 10.95 -7.66 -3.35
CA LEU A 350 11.01 -8.93 -4.08
C LEU A 350 12.09 -8.90 -5.18
N HIS A 351 12.19 -7.77 -5.90
CA HIS A 351 13.20 -7.58 -6.93
C HIS A 351 14.63 -7.69 -6.37
N THR A 352 14.93 -7.02 -5.25
CA THR A 352 16.24 -7.10 -4.60
C THR A 352 16.54 -8.52 -4.12
N ALA A 353 15.54 -9.21 -3.56
CA ALA A 353 15.70 -10.57 -3.08
C ALA A 353 15.97 -11.58 -4.22
N LEU A 354 15.21 -11.48 -5.32
CA LEU A 354 15.45 -12.28 -6.53
C LEU A 354 16.82 -12.00 -7.15
N TRP A 355 17.27 -10.74 -7.15
CA TRP A 355 18.62 -10.39 -7.60
C TRP A 355 19.71 -11.01 -6.71
N LEU A 356 19.57 -10.97 -5.38
CA LEU A 356 20.50 -11.63 -4.45
C LEU A 356 20.55 -13.15 -4.71
N GLN A 357 19.42 -13.79 -4.94
CA GLN A 357 19.34 -15.22 -5.23
C GLN A 357 19.99 -15.59 -6.57
N ASN A 358 19.56 -14.90 -7.64
CA ASN A 358 19.86 -15.31 -9.01
C ASN A 358 21.23 -14.79 -9.48
N SER A 359 21.62 -13.59 -9.03
CA SER A 359 22.87 -12.93 -9.48
C SER A 359 24.00 -13.06 -8.48
N LEU A 360 23.71 -13.12 -7.17
CA LEU A 360 24.74 -13.18 -6.12
C LEU A 360 24.85 -14.53 -5.41
N GLY A 361 24.00 -15.51 -5.78
CA GLY A 361 24.14 -16.90 -5.33
C GLY A 361 23.62 -17.18 -3.92
N TYR A 362 22.86 -16.27 -3.31
CA TYR A 362 22.24 -16.50 -2.00
C TYR A 362 21.04 -17.45 -2.12
N LYS A 363 21.27 -18.76 -1.92
CA LYS A 363 20.30 -19.83 -2.22
C LYS A 363 19.88 -20.69 -1.02
N ALA A 364 20.15 -20.25 0.21
CA ALA A 364 19.75 -21.03 1.38
C ALA A 364 18.23 -21.10 1.57
N TYR A 365 17.52 -20.09 1.05
CA TYR A 365 16.06 -20.09 0.89
C TYR A 365 15.74 -19.79 -0.57
N HIS A 366 14.60 -20.28 -1.03
CA HIS A 366 14.08 -20.01 -2.37
C HIS A 366 12.94 -19.00 -2.31
N ILE A 367 13.01 -17.99 -3.18
CA ILE A 367 11.96 -16.99 -3.40
C ILE A 367 11.39 -17.13 -4.80
N HIS A 368 10.06 -17.17 -4.86
CA HIS A 368 9.27 -17.21 -6.08
C HIS A 368 8.39 -15.96 -6.19
N ASP A 369 7.78 -15.57 -5.08
CA ASP A 369 6.88 -14.43 -4.98
C ASP A 369 7.05 -13.69 -3.66
N ILE A 370 6.14 -12.75 -3.40
CA ILE A 370 6.20 -11.91 -2.21
C ILE A 370 5.81 -12.64 -0.92
N GLU A 371 5.03 -13.72 -1.01
CA GLU A 371 4.58 -14.47 0.16
C GLU A 371 5.75 -15.18 0.86
N ASP A 372 6.76 -15.58 0.09
CA ASP A 372 8.01 -16.11 0.63
C ASP A 372 8.70 -15.09 1.56
N LEU A 373 8.63 -13.79 1.25
CA LEU A 373 9.20 -12.72 2.09
C LEU A 373 8.35 -12.42 3.34
N TYR A 374 7.14 -12.95 3.45
CA TYR A 374 6.36 -12.92 4.69
C TYR A 374 6.79 -14.01 5.68
N ARG A 375 7.69 -14.91 5.29
CA ARG A 375 8.27 -15.92 6.18
C ARG A 375 9.45 -15.30 6.92
N PRO A 376 9.46 -15.30 8.27
CA PRO A 376 10.45 -14.54 9.01
C PRO A 376 11.91 -14.90 8.71
N PHE A 377 12.22 -16.18 8.58
CA PHE A 377 13.57 -16.67 8.29
C PHE A 377 14.02 -16.30 6.87
N VAL A 378 13.12 -16.39 5.89
CA VAL A 378 13.40 -16.00 4.50
C VAL A 378 13.65 -14.50 4.41
N SER A 379 12.75 -13.68 4.98
CA SER A 379 12.90 -12.21 5.03
C SER A 379 14.22 -11.80 5.67
N MET A 380 14.56 -12.42 6.80
CA MET A 380 15.80 -12.17 7.53
C MET A 380 17.03 -12.60 6.74
N TYR A 381 17.01 -13.76 6.10
CA TYR A 381 18.12 -14.26 5.28
C TYR A 381 18.46 -13.31 4.15
N PHE A 382 17.48 -12.90 3.35
CA PHE A 382 17.75 -12.00 2.23
C PHE A 382 18.13 -10.59 2.68
N ALA A 383 17.60 -10.12 3.81
CA ALA A 383 18.06 -8.86 4.41
C ALA A 383 19.53 -8.94 4.85
N ALA A 384 19.94 -10.05 5.48
CA ALA A 384 21.33 -10.30 5.85
C ALA A 384 22.23 -10.44 4.60
N SER A 385 21.77 -11.10 3.54
CA SER A 385 22.46 -11.16 2.25
C SER A 385 22.69 -9.77 1.67
N TYR A 386 21.67 -8.91 1.71
CA TYR A 386 21.79 -7.56 1.18
C TYR A 386 22.78 -6.72 2.00
N MET A 387 22.72 -6.80 3.33
CA MET A 387 23.68 -6.10 4.21
C MET A 387 25.11 -6.61 4.03
N THR A 388 25.29 -7.92 3.82
CA THR A 388 26.59 -8.53 3.50
C THR A 388 27.13 -8.01 2.16
N TRP A 389 26.28 -7.90 1.14
CA TRP A 389 26.70 -7.30 -0.12
C TRP A 389 27.05 -5.82 0.03
N LEU A 390 26.25 -5.07 0.80
CA LEU A 390 26.51 -3.65 1.08
C LEU A 390 27.79 -3.42 1.89
N SER A 391 28.21 -4.36 2.75
CA SER A 391 29.44 -4.21 3.55
C SER A 391 30.70 -4.19 2.69
N THR A 392 30.63 -4.72 1.46
CA THR A 392 31.73 -4.76 0.49
C THR A 392 31.37 -4.04 -0.81
N TYR A 393 30.41 -3.12 -0.78
CA TYR A 393 29.92 -2.40 -1.96
C TYR A 393 31.06 -1.70 -2.73
N GLU A 394 31.14 -1.92 -4.05
CA GLU A 394 32.24 -1.50 -4.93
C GLU A 394 33.62 -2.07 -4.53
N ASN A 395 33.65 -3.26 -3.93
CA ASN A 395 34.85 -3.94 -3.43
C ASN A 395 35.58 -3.16 -2.31
N VAL A 396 34.86 -2.28 -1.60
CA VAL A 396 35.39 -1.48 -0.49
C VAL A 396 34.64 -1.85 0.78
N GLN A 397 35.37 -2.04 1.87
CA GLN A 397 34.79 -2.20 3.21
C GLN A 397 34.02 -0.95 3.62
N ARG A 398 32.72 -1.08 3.84
CA ARG A 398 31.81 0.01 4.16
C ARG A 398 31.55 0.12 5.66
N THR A 399 31.29 1.35 6.12
CA THR A 399 30.90 1.60 7.51
C THR A 399 29.47 1.14 7.77
N GLU A 400 29.15 0.85 9.03
CA GLU A 400 27.78 0.53 9.47
C GLU A 400 26.77 1.60 9.02
N GLN A 401 27.14 2.88 9.16
CA GLN A 401 26.30 3.99 8.73
C GLN A 401 26.02 3.96 7.22
N PHE A 402 27.02 3.61 6.40
CA PHE A 402 26.82 3.43 4.96
C PHE A 402 25.86 2.27 4.69
N ILE A 403 26.08 1.12 5.33
CA ILE A 403 25.26 -0.08 5.12
C ILE A 403 23.80 0.20 5.45
N VAL A 404 23.50 0.77 6.62
CA VAL A 404 22.13 1.05 7.07
C VAL A 404 21.43 2.08 6.18
N LYS A 405 22.12 3.17 5.80
CA LYS A 405 21.53 4.18 4.90
C LYS A 405 21.28 3.61 3.50
N SER A 406 22.22 2.83 2.99
CA SER A 406 22.12 2.20 1.67
C SER A 406 21.07 1.11 1.62
N TYR A 407 20.84 0.40 2.73
CA TYR A 407 19.77 -0.59 2.84
C TYR A 407 18.41 0.04 2.54
N LEU A 408 18.15 1.21 3.15
CA LEU A 408 16.87 1.91 3.06
C LEU A 408 16.67 2.73 1.79
N LEU A 409 17.75 3.31 1.25
CA LEU A 409 17.66 4.30 0.17
C LEU A 409 18.29 3.82 -1.14
N GLY A 410 19.02 2.71 -1.11
CA GLY A 410 19.97 2.32 -2.14
C GLY A 410 21.32 3.04 -1.99
N PRO A 411 22.43 2.39 -2.38
CA PRO A 411 23.78 2.93 -2.20
C PRO A 411 24.03 4.26 -2.93
N GLN A 412 23.26 4.56 -3.98
CA GLN A 412 23.37 5.80 -4.74
C GLN A 412 22.68 7.01 -4.08
N ASN A 413 21.89 6.80 -3.02
CA ASN A 413 21.03 7.84 -2.44
C ASN A 413 21.40 8.21 -0.98
N ILE A 414 22.59 7.82 -0.52
CA ILE A 414 23.05 8.01 0.87
C ILE A 414 23.16 9.47 1.32
N ASN A 415 23.29 10.41 0.37
CA ASN A 415 23.39 11.85 0.63
C ASN A 415 22.03 12.57 0.49
N SER A 416 20.95 11.82 0.31
CA SER A 416 19.60 12.41 0.27
C SER A 416 19.20 12.99 1.63
N LYS A 417 18.31 13.98 1.61
CA LYS A 417 17.80 14.65 2.82
C LYS A 417 17.18 13.67 3.84
N ASN A 418 16.75 12.50 3.39
CA ASN A 418 16.09 11.49 4.23
C ASN A 418 17.08 10.57 4.97
N ALA A 419 18.36 10.53 4.57
CA ALA A 419 19.35 9.61 5.14
C ALA A 419 19.68 9.90 6.62
N GLY A 420 19.62 11.16 7.04
CA GLY A 420 19.85 11.58 8.42
C GLY A 420 18.78 11.06 9.39
N PRO A 421 17.49 11.36 9.16
CA PRO A 421 16.40 10.86 10.00
C PRO A 421 16.36 9.33 10.17
N TYR A 422 16.63 8.57 9.11
CA TYR A 422 16.66 7.11 9.18
C TYR A 422 17.80 6.59 10.07
N TRP A 423 19.00 7.16 9.91
CA TRP A 423 20.15 6.81 10.74
C TRP A 423 19.89 7.05 12.23
N LEU A 424 19.22 8.16 12.59
CA LEU A 424 18.88 8.46 13.98
C LEU A 424 17.89 7.45 14.57
N LYS A 425 16.85 7.08 13.81
CA LYS A 425 15.87 6.06 14.24
C LYS A 425 16.51 4.68 14.41
N TYR A 426 17.46 4.35 13.53
CA TYR A 426 18.25 3.13 13.64
C TYR A 426 19.07 3.12 14.92
N LEU A 427 19.85 4.17 15.21
CA LEU A 427 20.66 4.25 16.43
C LEU A 427 19.80 4.13 17.70
N GLN A 428 18.63 4.78 17.71
CA GLN A 428 17.69 4.66 18.81
C GLN A 428 17.24 3.22 19.01
N SER A 429 16.86 2.53 17.91
CA SER A 429 16.39 1.15 17.95
C SER A 429 17.51 0.17 18.34
N LEU A 430 18.72 0.37 17.80
CA LEU A 430 19.91 -0.42 18.12
C LEU A 430 20.23 -0.38 19.62
N SER A 431 20.08 0.78 20.25
CA SER A 431 20.34 0.92 21.69
C SER A 431 19.43 0.04 22.55
N LEU A 432 18.21 -0.26 22.10
CA LEU A 432 17.27 -1.12 22.83
C LEU A 432 17.73 -2.57 22.81
N TYR A 433 18.13 -3.10 21.64
CA TYR A 433 18.63 -4.46 21.50
C TYR A 433 19.97 -4.66 22.23
N GLN A 434 20.87 -3.68 22.17
CA GLN A 434 22.14 -3.74 22.90
C GLN A 434 21.96 -3.72 24.43
N GLN A 435 20.97 -2.98 24.94
CA GLN A 435 20.66 -2.97 26.37
C GLN A 435 20.09 -4.31 26.84
N GLU A 436 19.23 -4.94 26.04
CA GLU A 436 18.70 -6.29 26.31
C GLU A 436 19.83 -7.33 26.34
N THR A 437 20.75 -7.31 25.37
CA THR A 437 21.94 -8.17 25.34
C THR A 437 22.82 -7.97 26.58
N LYS A 438 23.06 -6.72 26.98
CA LYS A 438 23.83 -6.41 28.20
C LYS A 438 23.15 -6.92 29.48
N ARG A 439 21.82 -6.85 29.56
CA ARG A 439 21.05 -7.39 30.72
C ARG A 439 21.15 -8.91 30.79
N LYS A 440 21.02 -9.62 29.66
CA LYS A 440 21.22 -11.08 29.59
C LYS A 440 22.62 -11.49 30.03
N ASN A 441 23.67 -10.82 29.53
CA ASN A 441 25.05 -11.14 29.89
C ASN A 441 25.34 -10.92 31.39
N LYS A 442 24.73 -9.91 32.01
CA LYS A 442 24.83 -9.70 33.48
C LYS A 442 24.07 -10.74 34.29
N GLN A 443 22.97 -11.29 33.78
CA GLN A 443 22.23 -12.38 34.45
C GLN A 443 22.96 -13.73 34.33
N CYS A 444 23.69 -13.99 33.23
CA CYS A 444 24.56 -15.17 33.10
C CYS A 444 25.90 -15.06 33.85
N GLY A 445 26.36 -13.85 34.16
CA GLY A 445 27.62 -13.61 34.88
C GLY A 445 27.53 -13.62 36.41
N ILE A 446 26.37 -13.96 36.96
CA ILE A 446 26.19 -14.25 38.40
C ILE A 446 26.07 -15.78 38.50
N GLN A 447 27.21 -16.47 38.55
CA GLN A 447 27.35 -17.84 39.03
C GLN A 447 28.35 -17.86 40.16
#